data_AF-A0A960PJM2-F1
#
_entry.id   AF-A0A960PJM2-F1
#
_cell.length_a   1.000
_cell.length_b   1.000
_cell.length_c   1.000
_cell.angle_alpha   90.00
_cell.angle_beta   90.00
_cell.angle_gamma   90.00
#
_symmetry.space_group_name_H-M   'P 1'
#
loop_
_entity.id
_entity.type
_entity.pdbx_description
1 polymer ?
#
loop_
_entity_poly.entity_id
_entity_poly.type
_entity_poly.pdbx_seq_one_letter_code
_entity_poly.pdbx_strand_id
1 'polypeptide(L)' 'MTGKQDALAELDDVGLVFEALSHAARRQILLVLQARGDTMGSKEIAERFSTTWATVSRHLQTLEAAGLVATVPSG' A
#
# COMPACT_ATOMS: atom_id res chain seq x y z
N MET A 1 4.74 -11.87 -31.17
CA MET A 1 4.72 -10.41 -30.96
C MET A 1 4.54 -10.06 -29.47
N THR A 2 4.88 -10.95 -28.54
CA THR A 2 4.38 -10.92 -27.14
C THR A 2 5.40 -10.37 -26.14
N GLY A 3 6.71 -10.64 -26.31
CA GLY A 3 7.71 -10.29 -25.28
C GLY A 3 7.95 -8.79 -25.03
N LYS A 4 7.66 -7.89 -25.98
CA LYS A 4 7.81 -6.44 -25.75
C LYS A 4 6.62 -5.84 -24.98
N GLN A 5 5.44 -6.44 -25.08
CA GLN A 5 4.25 -6.00 -24.37
C GLN A 5 4.34 -6.42 -22.89
N ASP A 6 4.82 -7.64 -22.63
CA ASP A 6 5.03 -8.15 -21.27
C ASP A 6 6.05 -7.29 -20.50
N ALA A 7 7.17 -6.93 -21.13
CA ALA A 7 8.18 -6.07 -20.49
C ALA A 7 7.68 -4.65 -20.15
N LEU A 8 6.76 -4.09 -20.94
CA LEU A 8 6.16 -2.79 -20.63
C LEU A 8 5.17 -2.90 -19.47
N ALA A 9 4.38 -3.99 -19.43
CA ALA A 9 3.48 -4.26 -18.32
C ALA A 9 4.25 -4.47 -16.99
N GLU A 10 5.36 -5.22 -17.02
CA GLU A 10 6.24 -5.37 -15.85
C GLU A 10 6.80 -4.02 -15.36
N LEU A 11 7.14 -3.11 -16.28
CA LEU A 11 7.60 -1.77 -15.91
C LEU A 11 6.48 -0.92 -15.31
N ASP A 12 5.24 -1.08 -15.76
CA ASP A 12 4.07 -0.40 -15.19
C ASP A 12 3.82 -0.90 -13.75
N ASP A 13 3.91 -2.20 -13.49
CA ASP A 13 3.79 -2.78 -12.15
C ASP A 13 4.88 -2.26 -11.21
N VAL A 14 6.13 -2.20 -11.67
CA VAL A 14 7.24 -1.60 -10.94
C VAL A 14 6.97 -0.10 -10.69
N GLY A 15 6.40 0.59 -11.67
CA GLY A 15 5.96 1.99 -11.56
C GLY A 15 4.95 2.20 -10.43
N LEU A 16 3.96 1.31 -10.30
CA LEU A 16 2.97 1.36 -9.21
C LEU A 16 3.62 1.21 -7.84
N VAL A 17 4.62 0.33 -7.70
CA VAL A 17 5.37 0.17 -6.45
C VAL A 17 6.16 1.43 -6.12
N PHE A 18 6.89 2.01 -7.08
CA PHE A 18 7.66 3.23 -6.83
C PHE A 18 6.76 4.42 -6.51
N GLU A 19 5.65 4.57 -7.24
CA GLU A 19 4.66 5.59 -6.91
C GLU A 19 4.15 5.35 -5.49
N ALA A 20 3.67 4.16 -5.15
CA ALA A 20 3.21 3.84 -3.80
C ALA A 20 4.29 4.10 -2.72
N LEU A 21 5.56 3.86 -2.99
CA LEU A 21 6.64 4.12 -2.04
C LEU A 21 7.12 5.58 -2.00
N SER A 22 6.75 6.44 -2.94
CA SER A 22 7.21 7.84 -3.02
C SER A 22 6.70 8.72 -1.87
N HIS A 23 5.52 8.41 -1.33
CA HIS A 23 4.88 9.20 -0.27
C HIS A 23 5.27 8.75 1.13
N ALA A 24 5.69 9.69 1.98
CA ALA A 24 6.18 9.40 3.33
C ALA A 24 5.16 8.65 4.21
N ALA A 25 3.88 9.07 4.20
CA ALA A 25 2.84 8.40 4.98
C ALA A 25 2.64 6.93 4.58
N ARG A 26 2.78 6.58 3.30
CA ARG A 26 2.64 5.19 2.81
C ARG A 26 3.78 4.32 3.34
N ARG A 27 5.03 4.83 3.31
CA ARG A 27 6.17 4.15 3.95
C ARG A 27 5.98 3.99 5.47
N GLN A 28 5.45 5.01 6.13
CA GLN A 28 5.17 4.96 7.57
C GLN A 28 4.09 3.91 7.91
N ILE A 29 3.05 3.76 7.08
CA ILE A 29 2.03 2.71 7.24
C ILE A 29 2.69 1.32 7.19
N LEU A 30 3.55 1.06 6.19
CA LEU A 30 4.24 -0.23 6.06
C LEU A 30 5.15 -0.51 7.26
N LEU A 31 5.90 0.49 7.74
CA LEU A 31 6.73 0.34 8.94
C LEU A 31 5.91 0.02 10.19
N VAL A 32 4.74 0.66 10.35
CA VAL A 32 3.83 0.39 11.47
C VAL A 32 3.27 -1.03 11.41
N LEU A 33 2.86 -1.49 10.23
CA LEU A 33 2.43 -2.87 10.00
C LEU A 33 3.53 -3.87 10.33
N GLN A 34 4.73 -3.67 9.79
CA GLN A 34 5.88 -4.54 10.03
C GLN A 34 6.25 -4.62 11.51
N ALA A 35 6.24 -3.48 12.22
CA ALA A 35 6.57 -3.42 13.64
C ALA A 35 5.52 -4.09 14.55
N ARG A 36 4.34 -4.45 14.01
CA ARG A 36 3.20 -4.99 14.79
C ARG A 36 2.75 -6.38 14.37
N GLY A 37 3.57 -7.10 13.61
CA GLY A 37 3.32 -8.49 13.24
C GLY A 37 2.56 -8.65 11.93
N ASP A 38 2.76 -7.74 10.97
CA ASP A 38 2.32 -7.81 9.56
C ASP A 38 0.80 -7.82 9.33
N THR A 39 -0.01 -7.91 10.39
CA THR A 39 -1.46 -7.83 10.34
C THR A 39 -1.96 -6.82 11.36
N MET A 40 -2.83 -5.91 10.92
CA MET A 40 -3.40 -4.89 11.78
C MET A 40 -4.76 -4.42 11.26
N GLY A 41 -5.67 -4.03 12.16
CA GLY A 41 -6.94 -3.43 11.75
C GLY A 41 -6.72 -2.08 11.08
N SER A 42 -7.35 -1.84 9.93
CA SER A 42 -7.17 -0.60 9.17
C SER A 42 -7.48 0.67 9.98
N LYS A 43 -8.46 0.59 10.90
CA LYS A 43 -8.79 1.69 11.82
C LYS A 43 -7.68 1.93 12.85
N GLU A 44 -7.10 0.88 13.40
CA GLU A 44 -5.97 0.98 14.34
C GLU A 44 -4.73 1.58 13.68
N ILE A 45 -4.50 1.27 12.39
CA ILE A 45 -3.45 1.93 11.60
C ILE A 45 -3.75 3.43 11.56
N ALA A 46 -4.99 3.82 11.24
CA ALA A 46 -5.37 5.23 11.10
C ALA A 46 -5.25 6.04 12.39
N GLU A 47 -5.57 5.45 13.55
CA GLU A 47 -5.41 6.08 14.87
C GLU A 47 -3.97 6.50 15.19
N ARG A 48 -2.97 5.95 14.46
CA ARG A 48 -1.55 6.30 14.63
C ARG A 48 -1.11 7.50 13.80
N PHE A 49 -1.99 8.05 12.98
CA PHE A 49 -1.72 9.23 12.18
C PHE A 49 -2.55 10.40 12.67
N SER A 50 -1.97 11.61 12.64
CA SER A 50 -2.68 12.86 12.96
C SER A 50 -3.67 13.31 11.87
N THR A 51 -4.05 12.43 10.96
CA THR A 51 -4.85 12.74 9.77
C THR A 51 -6.20 12.03 9.79
N THR A 52 -7.06 12.38 8.85
CA THR A 52 -8.40 11.80 8.75
C THR A 52 -8.35 10.35 8.26
N TRP A 53 -9.37 9.57 8.66
CA TRP A 53 -9.59 8.22 8.12
C TRP A 53 -9.63 8.20 6.59
N ALA A 54 -10.26 9.19 5.95
CA ALA A 54 -10.36 9.28 4.50
C ALA A 54 -8.98 9.39 3.82
N THR A 55 -8.02 10.05 4.47
CA THR A 55 -6.64 10.13 3.98
C THR A 55 -5.93 8.79 4.12
N VAL A 56 -6.05 8.13 5.27
CA VAL A 56 -5.40 6.82 5.51
C VAL A 56 -5.98 5.74 4.62
N SER A 57 -7.31 5.70 4.44
CA SER A 57 -7.95 4.72 3.56
C SER A 57 -7.50 4.84 2.11
N ARG A 58 -7.34 6.06 1.59
CA ARG A 58 -6.77 6.30 0.26
C ARG A 58 -5.33 5.82 0.15
N HIS A 59 -4.52 6.01 1.19
CA HIS A 59 -3.16 5.49 1.22
C HIS A 59 -3.14 3.95 1.22
N LEU A 60 -4.01 3.31 1.99
CA LEU A 60 -4.15 1.85 2.02
C LEU A 60 -4.57 1.29 0.65
N GLN A 61 -5.55 1.91 -0.01
CA GLN A 61 -5.97 1.52 -1.37
C GLN A 61 -4.81 1.63 -2.39
N THR A 62 -3.97 2.67 -2.26
CA THR A 62 -2.80 2.83 -3.14
C THR A 62 -1.77 1.74 -2.89
N LEU A 63 -1.53 1.40 -1.62
CA LEU A 63 -0.61 0.33 -1.25
C LEU A 63 -1.12 -1.05 -1.71
N GLU A 64 -2.43 -1.29 -1.60
CA GLU A 64 -3.08 -2.52 -2.06
C GLU A 64 -3.02 -2.66 -3.58
N ALA A 65 -3.30 -1.58 -4.31
CA ALA A 65 -3.18 -1.56 -5.78
C ALA A 65 -1.75 -1.82 -6.27
N ALA A 66 -0.74 -1.47 -5.48
CA ALA A 66 0.66 -1.78 -5.74
C ALA A 66 1.10 -3.16 -5.21
N GLY A 67 0.19 -3.96 -4.64
CA GLY A 67 0.49 -5.28 -4.08
C GLY A 67 1.36 -5.27 -2.81
N LEU A 68 1.50 -4.12 -2.15
CA LEU A 68 2.36 -3.97 -0.96
C LEU A 68 1.64 -4.37 0.34
N VAL A 69 0.32 -4.42 0.33
CA VAL A 69 -0.54 -4.90 1.43
C VAL A 69 -1.72 -5.65 0.84
N ALA A 70 -2.36 -6.49 1.66
CA ALA A 70 -3.63 -7.13 1.32
C ALA A 70 -4.67 -6.80 2.39
N THR A 71 -5.91 -6.50 1.99
CA THR A 71 -7.02 -6.39 2.93
C THR A 71 -7.68 -7.74 3.12
N VAL A 72 -7.94 -8.10 4.38
CA VAL A 72 -8.69 -9.31 4.74
C VAL A 72 -9.97 -8.91 5.46
N PRO A 73 -11.12 -9.55 5.17
CA PRO A 73 -12.34 -9.29 5.92
C PRO A 73 -12.12 -9.57 7.40
N SER A 74 -12.54 -8.65 8.25
CA SER A 74 -12.57 -8.87 9.70
C SER A 74 -13.81 -9.72 10.01
N GLY A 75 -13.60 -10.99 10.34
CA GLY A 75 -14.66 -11.89 10.83
C GLY A 75 -15.18 -11.51 12.21
#